data_AF-A0A6N2AFG8-F1
#
_entry.id   AF-A0A6N2AFG8-F1
#
_cell.length_a   1.000
_cell.length_b   1.000
_cell.length_c   1.000
_cell.angle_alpha   90.00
_cell.angle_beta   90.00
_cell.angle_gamma   90.00
#
_symmetry.space_group_name_H-M   'P 1'
#
loop_
_entity.id
_entity.type
_entity.pdbx_description
1 polymer ?
#
loop_
_entity_poly.entity_id
_entity_poly.type
_entity_poly.pdbx_seq_one_letter_code
_entity_poly.pdbx_strand_id
1 'polypeptide(L)'
;MEIIFESLPQEVFDEIPASFLDITFNHLRTLKFYDVLLEEGEMHLIKVLLAKSLAPVKMVIKPRQMETNESLNVFMEITKSQRASSKTEVVYLVD
;
A
#
# COMPACT_ATOMS: atom_id res chain seq x y z
N MET A 1 11.00 16.19 0.15
CA MET A 1 10.87 15.12 1.14
C MET A 1 11.32 13.86 0.45
N GLU A 2 12.46 13.32 0.87
CA GLU A 2 13.06 12.11 0.31
C GLU A 2 12.77 11.00 1.32
N ILE A 3 12.13 9.92 0.87
CA ILE A 3 11.80 8.77 1.72
C ILE A 3 12.81 7.69 1.35
N ILE A 4 13.71 7.37 2.28
CA ILE A 4 14.73 6.32 2.13
C ILE A 4 14.16 5.03 2.72
N PHE A 5 14.21 3.95 1.96
CA PHE A 5 13.76 2.62 2.41
C PHE A 5 14.98 1.80 2.83
N GLU A 6 15.08 1.48 4.12
CA GLU A 6 16.03 0.49 4.64
C GLU A 6 15.34 -0.87 4.74
N SER A 7 16.01 -1.93 4.28
CA SER A 7 15.52 -3.30 4.41
C SER A 7 15.67 -3.78 5.86
N LEU A 8 14.55 -4.15 6.50
CA LEU A 8 14.52 -4.74 7.84
C LEU A 8 14.18 -6.25 7.78
N PRO A 9 14.32 -7.02 8.88
CA PRO A 9 13.96 -8.43 8.93
C PRO A 9 12.44 -8.66 8.83
N GLN A 10 12.05 -9.74 8.14
CA GLN A 10 10.66 -10.13 7.82
C GLN A 10 9.69 -10.23 9.02
N GLU A 11 10.17 -10.54 10.24
CA GLU A 11 9.31 -10.67 11.44
C GLU A 11 8.71 -9.34 11.94
N VAL A 12 9.19 -8.18 11.44
CA VAL A 12 8.77 -6.85 11.91
C VAL A 12 7.57 -6.28 11.13
N PHE A 13 7.09 -7.00 10.12
CA PHE A 13 6.36 -6.39 9.00
C PHE A 13 4.85 -6.67 8.95
N ASP A 14 4.34 -7.62 9.74
CA ASP A 14 2.88 -7.78 9.90
C ASP A 14 2.26 -6.64 10.73
N GLU A 15 3.09 -5.90 11.47
CA GLU A 15 2.68 -4.76 12.27
C GLU A 15 3.18 -3.44 11.67
N ILE A 16 2.32 -2.43 11.65
CA ILE A 16 2.72 -1.07 11.28
C ILE A 16 3.80 -0.62 12.25
N PRO A 17 4.98 -0.16 11.79
CA PRO A 17 6.06 0.20 12.71
C PRO A 17 5.60 1.24 13.72
N ALA A 18 6.07 1.10 14.97
CA ALA A 18 5.61 1.93 16.08
C ALA A 18 5.74 3.45 15.81
N SER A 19 6.74 3.86 15.03
CA SER A 19 6.95 5.24 14.60
C SER A 19 5.81 5.83 13.75
N PHE A 20 5.00 4.98 13.11
CA PHE A 20 3.83 5.38 12.32
C PHE A 20 2.51 5.28 13.10
N LEU A 21 2.53 4.89 14.38
CA LEU A 21 1.29 4.68 15.14
C LEU A 21 0.47 5.98 15.28
N ASP A 22 1.13 7.10 15.55
CA ASP A 22 0.50 8.41 15.77
C ASP A 22 0.20 9.18 14.47
N ILE A 23 0.63 8.67 13.31
CA ILE A 23 0.43 9.34 12.03
C ILE A 23 -0.94 8.96 11.46
N THR A 24 -1.74 9.96 11.07
CA THR A 24 -3.01 9.77 10.38
C THR A 24 -3.08 10.59 9.10
N PHE A 25 -3.59 9.98 8.03
CA PHE A 25 -3.70 10.62 6.71
C PHE A 25 -5.16 10.97 6.40
N ASN A 26 -5.72 11.91 7.18
CA ASN A 26 -7.16 12.23 7.20
C ASN A 26 -7.67 12.97 5.96
N HIS A 27 -6.78 13.47 5.11
CA HIS A 27 -7.15 14.29 3.95
C HIS A 27 -6.80 13.65 2.60
N LEU A 28 -6.13 12.48 2.61
CA LEU A 28 -5.87 11.77 1.36
C LEU A 28 -7.18 11.18 0.85
N ARG A 29 -7.60 11.61 -0.35
CA ARG A 29 -8.84 11.16 -1.00
C ARG A 29 -8.58 10.17 -2.13
N THR A 30 -7.47 10.36 -2.83
CA THR A 30 -7.07 9.50 -3.93
C THR A 30 -5.57 9.27 -3.87
N LEU A 31 -5.16 8.00 -3.90
CA LEU A 31 -3.77 7.59 -3.98
C LEU A 31 -3.55 6.90 -5.33
N LYS A 32 -2.46 7.24 -6.00
CA LYS A 32 -2.12 6.69 -7.30
C LYS A 32 -0.66 6.24 -7.29
N PHE A 33 -0.46 4.95 -7.51
CA PHE A 33 0.83 4.32 -7.64
C PHE A 33 0.98 3.93 -9.11
N TYR A 34 1.93 4.54 -9.80
CA TYR A 34 2.22 4.27 -11.20
C TYR A 34 3.62 3.69 -11.32
N ASP A 35 3.79 2.76 -12.25
CA ASP A 35 5.05 2.10 -12.55
C ASP A 35 5.73 1.48 -11.31
N VAL A 36 4.91 0.97 -10.38
CA VAL A 36 5.40 0.25 -9.19
C VAL A 36 5.84 -1.17 -9.56
N LEU A 37 6.91 -1.63 -8.94
CA LEU A 37 7.43 -2.99 -9.08
C LEU A 37 6.66 -4.00 -8.21
N LEU A 38 5.89 -3.51 -7.23
CA LEU A 38 5.18 -4.30 -6.22
C LEU A 38 6.12 -5.15 -5.38
N GLU A 39 7.34 -4.65 -5.16
CA GLU A 39 8.31 -5.24 -4.24
C GLU A 39 7.94 -4.92 -2.78
N GLU A 40 8.60 -5.61 -1.84
CA GLU A 40 8.27 -5.59 -0.41
C GLU A 40 8.14 -4.17 0.19
N GLY A 41 9.03 -3.25 -0.18
CA GLY A 41 8.99 -1.88 0.32
C GLY A 41 7.77 -1.09 -0.17
N GLU A 42 7.42 -1.22 -1.46
CA GLU A 42 6.24 -0.57 -2.03
C GLU A 42 4.95 -1.17 -1.46
N MET A 43 4.92 -2.49 -1.28
CA MET A 43 3.81 -3.18 -0.64
C MET A 43 3.61 -2.68 0.80
N HIS A 44 4.67 -2.55 1.58
CA HIS A 44 4.58 -2.02 2.95
C HIS A 44 4.04 -0.61 3.00
N LEU A 45 4.53 0.27 2.12
CA LEU A 45 4.02 1.62 2.04
C LEU A 45 2.52 1.64 1.73
N ILE A 46 2.07 0.82 0.79
CA ILE A 46 0.65 0.69 0.43
C ILE A 46 -0.17 0.19 1.63
N LYS A 47 0.30 -0.84 2.34
CA LYS A 47 -0.34 -1.38 3.56
C LYS A 47 -0.46 -0.32 4.65
N VAL A 48 0.62 0.43 4.93
CA VAL A 48 0.62 1.52 5.92
C VAL A 48 -0.37 2.62 5.53
N LEU A 49 -0.39 3.02 4.26
CA LEU A 49 -1.30 4.05 3.78
C LEU A 49 -2.76 3.60 3.87
N LEU A 50 -3.07 2.33 3.54
CA LEU A 50 -4.41 1.77 3.71
C LEU A 50 -4.86 1.77 5.16
N ALA A 51 -3.98 1.41 6.08
CA ALA A 51 -4.30 1.31 7.49
C ALA A 51 -4.37 2.66 8.22
N LYS A 52 -3.66 3.69 7.72
CA LYS A 52 -3.57 5.01 8.37
C LYS A 52 -4.36 6.11 7.68
N SER A 53 -4.84 5.88 6.47
CA SER A 53 -5.66 6.84 5.75
C SER A 53 -7.15 6.55 5.98
N LEU A 54 -7.78 7.41 6.76
CA LEU A 54 -9.20 7.31 7.15
C LEU A 54 -10.16 7.84 6.09
N ALA A 55 -9.69 8.73 5.19
CA ALA A 55 -10.51 9.37 4.17
C ALA A 55 -10.35 8.89 2.70
N PRO A 56 -9.45 7.96 2.34
CA PRO A 56 -9.20 7.66 0.95
C PRO A 56 -10.44 6.99 0.39
N VAL A 57 -10.92 7.57 -0.70
CA VAL A 57 -12.06 7.05 -1.45
C VAL A 57 -11.55 6.01 -2.44
N LYS A 58 -10.34 6.22 -2.98
CA LYS A 58 -9.79 5.38 -4.04
C LYS A 58 -8.26 5.27 -3.97
N MET A 59 -7.75 4.05 -4.05
CA MET A 59 -6.34 3.74 -4.24
C MET A 59 -6.19 3.03 -5.58
N VAL A 60 -5.39 3.62 -6.47
CA VAL A 60 -5.15 3.11 -7.82
C VAL A 60 -3.72 2.62 -7.88
N ILE A 61 -3.53 1.38 -8.30
CA ILE A 61 -2.23 0.74 -8.46
C ILE A 61 -2.09 0.33 -9.91
N LYS A 62 -1.10 0.90 -10.60
CA LYS A 62 -0.68 0.51 -11.94
C LYS A 62 0.75 -0.04 -11.85
N PRO A 63 0.95 -1.35 -12.00
CA PRO A 63 2.28 -1.95 -12.00
C PRO A 63 3.08 -1.53 -13.23
N ARG A 64 4.42 -1.57 -13.12
CA ARG A 64 5.34 -1.32 -14.23
C ARG A 64 5.37 -2.45 -15.26
N GLN A 65 5.20 -3.69 -14.80
CA GLN A 65 5.26 -4.88 -15.63
C GLN A 65 3.85 -5.44 -15.87
N MET A 66 3.69 -6.25 -16.93
CA MET A 66 2.46 -6.99 -17.17
C MET A 66 2.10 -7.88 -15.98
N GLU A 67 0.83 -8.22 -15.86
CA GLU A 67 0.36 -9.15 -14.83
C GLU A 67 1.14 -10.47 -14.84
N THR A 68 1.86 -10.70 -13.74
CA THR A 68 2.38 -12.01 -13.38
C THR A 68 1.60 -12.57 -12.19
N ASN A 69 1.70 -13.88 -11.97
CA ASN A 69 1.09 -14.53 -10.81
C ASN A 69 1.56 -13.90 -9.49
N GLU A 70 2.82 -13.46 -9.43
CA GLU A 70 3.39 -12.77 -8.28
C GLU A 70 2.69 -11.42 -8.06
N SER A 71 2.53 -10.61 -9.11
CA SER A 71 1.86 -9.30 -9.02
C SER A 71 0.40 -9.41 -8.57
N LEU A 72 -0.31 -10.44 -9.03
CA LEU A 72 -1.69 -10.73 -8.61
C LEU A 72 -1.75 -11.21 -7.17
N ASN A 73 -0.78 -12.01 -6.71
CA ASN A 73 -0.71 -12.44 -5.32
C ASN A 73 -0.46 -11.24 -4.39
N VAL A 74 0.44 -10.33 -4.77
CA VAL A 74 0.67 -9.08 -4.03
C VAL A 74 -0.60 -8.23 -3.97
N PHE A 75 -1.33 -8.10 -5.09
CA PHE A 75 -2.62 -7.41 -5.09
C PHE A 75 -3.65 -8.08 -4.15
N MET A 76 -3.69 -9.42 -4.14
CA MET A 76 -4.52 -10.17 -3.18
C MET A 76 -4.13 -9.89 -1.72
N GLU A 77 -2.85 -9.76 -1.41
CA GLU A 77 -2.42 -9.37 -0.06
C GLU A 77 -2.84 -7.95 0.31
N ILE A 78 -2.65 -6.99 -0.60
CA ILE A 78 -3.05 -5.59 -0.40
C ILE A 78 -4.57 -5.50 -0.15
N THR A 79 -5.37 -6.22 -0.94
CA THR A 79 -6.82 -6.23 -0.77
C THR A 79 -7.27 -6.87 0.55
N LYS A 80 -6.50 -7.80 1.12
CA LYS A 80 -6.77 -8.39 2.45
C LYS A 80 -6.24 -7.55 3.61
N SER A 81 -5.40 -6.56 3.35
CA SER A 81 -4.75 -5.76 4.38
C SER A 81 -5.75 -4.92 5.16
N GLN A 82 -5.43 -4.64 6.43
CA GLN A 82 -6.26 -3.79 7.29
C GLN A 82 -6.43 -2.40 6.67
N ARG A 83 -7.65 -1.88 6.75
CA ARG A 83 -7.99 -0.55 6.25
C ARG A 83 -8.54 0.30 7.39
N ALA A 84 -8.13 1.56 7.42
CA ALA A 84 -8.71 2.54 8.33
C ALA A 84 -10.18 2.84 7.96
N SER A 85 -10.51 2.75 6.66
CA SER A 85 -11.86 2.97 6.13
C SER A 85 -12.33 1.77 5.31
N SER A 86 -13.54 1.27 5.62
CA SER A 86 -14.22 0.24 4.85
C SER A 86 -14.70 0.73 3.47
N LYS A 87 -14.73 2.06 3.26
CA LYS A 87 -15.14 2.69 2.01
C LYS A 87 -13.99 2.84 1.00
N THR A 88 -12.76 2.51 1.40
CA THR A 88 -11.60 2.61 0.52
C THR A 88 -11.70 1.55 -0.59
N GLU A 89 -11.81 2.01 -1.83
CA GLU A 89 -11.72 1.18 -3.03
C GLU A 89 -10.24 1.01 -3.41
N VAL A 90 -9.78 -0.23 -3.60
CA VAL A 90 -8.45 -0.52 -4.16
C VAL A 90 -8.64 -1.06 -5.57
N VAL A 91 -8.12 -0.33 -6.55
CA VAL A 91 -8.26 -0.64 -7.97
C VAL A 91 -6.88 -0.97 -8.54
N TYR A 92 -6.78 -2.15 -9.13
CA TYR A 92 -5.64 -2.57 -9.91
C TYR A 92 -5.90 -2.25 -11.39
N LEU A 93 -4.99 -1.51 -12.01
CA LEU A 93 -5.07 -1.20 -13.43
C LEU A 93 -4.19 -2.16 -14.21
N VAL A 94 -4.84 -2.94 -15.05
CA VAL A 94 -4.23 -3.82 -16.04
C VAL A 94 -4.24 -3.07 -17.37
N ASP A 95 -3.12 -3.09 -18.09
CA ASP A 95 -3.08 -2.63 -19.49
C ASP A 95 -3.71 -3.65 -20.43
#